data_AF-A0A1V3XHF3-F1
#
_entry.id   AF-A0A1V3XHF3-F1
#
_cell.length_a   1.000
_cell.length_b   1.000
_cell.length_c   1.000
_cell.angle_alpha   90.00
_cell.angle_beta   90.00
_cell.angle_gamma   90.00
#
_symmetry.space_group_name_H-M   'P 1'
#
loop_
_entity.id
_entity.type
_entity.pdbx_description
1 polymer ?
#
loop_
_entity_poly.entity_id
_entity_poly.type
_entity_poly.pdbx_seq_one_letter_code
_entity_poly.pdbx_strand_id
1 'polypeptide(L)'
;MLKYAAAVPGLLGLGIAAASLRAAPASAGSLGTLLDYSAGVIPASQIRAAGAVGAIRYVSDRRPGGTWMLGKPIQLGEARDLSSNGLKIVSCYQFGKGSTSDWLGGAAAGVQHAKRAWSCMPRRAVR
;
A
#
# COMPACT_ATOMS: atom_id res chain seq x y z
N MET A 1 -57.11 41.57 10.38
CA MET A 1 -55.84 42.33 10.43
C MET A 1 -54.84 41.62 9.52
N LEU A 2 -54.55 42.22 8.35
CA LEU A 2 -53.21 42.69 7.93
C LEU A 2 -52.33 41.53 7.40
N LYS A 3 -51.85 41.43 6.15
CA LYS A 3 -51.58 42.38 5.07
C LYS A 3 -51.29 41.62 3.75
N TYR A 4 -51.67 42.23 2.62
CA TYR A 4 -51.10 42.14 1.24
C TYR A 4 -49.56 41.99 1.21
N ALA A 5 -48.82 41.61 0.17
CA ALA A 5 -48.90 41.22 -1.25
C ALA A 5 -47.54 40.46 -1.49
N ALA A 6 -47.14 39.83 -2.59
CA ALA A 6 -47.22 40.15 -4.00
C ALA A 6 -46.69 38.94 -4.79
N ALA A 7 -47.11 38.83 -6.06
CA ALA A 7 -46.56 37.90 -7.02
C ALA A 7 -45.09 38.22 -7.37
N VAL A 8 -44.30 37.19 -7.68
CA VAL A 8 -43.16 37.32 -8.59
C VAL A 8 -43.18 36.15 -9.58
N PRO A 9 -43.21 36.41 -10.89
CA PRO A 9 -43.19 35.40 -11.94
C PRO A 9 -41.77 34.86 -12.20
N GLY A 10 -41.72 33.61 -12.66
CA GLY A 10 -40.65 32.99 -13.46
C GLY A 10 -39.19 33.44 -13.25
N LEU A 11 -38.38 32.56 -12.66
CA LEU A 11 -36.97 32.43 -13.04
C LEU A 11 -36.51 30.96 -12.94
N LEU A 12 -37.12 30.11 -13.77
CA LEU A 12 -36.51 28.83 -14.16
C LEU A 12 -35.39 29.13 -15.15
N GLY A 13 -34.15 29.23 -14.68
CA GLY A 13 -33.02 29.28 -15.58
C GLY A 13 -31.80 29.96 -15.01
N LEU A 14 -31.07 29.27 -14.12
CA LEU A 14 -29.62 29.48 -13.86
C LEU A 14 -28.98 28.34 -13.03
N GLY A 15 -29.67 27.20 -12.86
CA GLY A 15 -29.23 26.13 -11.95
C GLY A 15 -28.38 25.00 -12.54
N ILE A 16 -28.06 24.99 -13.84
CA ILE A 16 -27.45 23.80 -14.49
C ILE A 16 -26.24 24.14 -15.38
N ALA A 17 -25.41 25.12 -14.99
CA ALA A 17 -24.18 25.42 -15.72
C ALA A 17 -22.88 25.15 -14.94
N ALA A 18 -22.95 24.51 -13.75
CA ALA A 18 -21.76 24.23 -12.94
C ALA A 18 -21.35 22.74 -12.86
N ALA A 19 -22.12 21.82 -13.44
CA ALA A 19 -21.94 20.38 -13.18
C ALA A 19 -21.13 19.60 -14.24
N SER A 20 -20.51 20.25 -15.22
CA SER A 20 -19.85 19.58 -16.36
C SER A 20 -18.37 19.90 -16.54
N LEU A 21 -17.69 20.44 -15.52
CA LEU A 21 -16.24 20.27 -15.41
C LEU A 21 -15.97 18.88 -14.84
N ARG A 22 -16.06 17.85 -15.70
CA ARG A 22 -15.43 16.56 -15.41
C ARG A 22 -13.94 16.85 -15.29
N ALA A 23 -13.42 16.83 -14.06
CA ALA A 23 -11.99 16.85 -13.84
C ALA A 23 -11.37 15.75 -14.72
N ALA A 24 -10.43 16.13 -15.58
CA ALA A 24 -9.69 15.15 -16.37
C ALA A 24 -9.14 14.11 -15.38
N PRO A 25 -9.24 12.80 -15.67
CA PRO A 25 -8.65 11.80 -14.80
C PRO A 25 -7.19 12.17 -14.61
N ALA A 26 -6.78 12.36 -13.35
CA ALA A 26 -5.41 12.67 -13.02
C ALA A 26 -4.54 11.48 -13.44
N SER A 27 -3.94 11.57 -14.61
CA SER A 27 -3.00 10.58 -15.12
C SER A 27 -1.60 11.04 -14.78
N ALA A 28 -1.16 10.74 -13.56
CA ALA A 28 0.27 10.76 -13.26
C ALA A 28 0.90 9.51 -13.89
N GLY A 29 1.96 9.69 -14.68
CA GLY A 29 2.79 8.56 -15.11
C GLY A 29 3.39 7.82 -13.91
N SER A 30 3.80 6.56 -14.11
CA SER A 30 4.48 5.79 -13.06
C SER A 30 5.75 6.51 -12.60
N LEU A 31 5.94 6.62 -11.28
CA LEU A 31 7.17 7.13 -10.67
C LEU A 31 8.25 6.04 -10.48
N GLY A 32 7.99 4.83 -10.98
CA GLY A 32 8.87 3.67 -10.89
C GLY A 32 8.13 2.42 -10.41
N THR A 33 8.70 1.26 -10.70
CA THR A 33 8.13 -0.05 -10.33
C THR A 33 8.78 -0.60 -9.06
N LEU A 34 7.96 -1.09 -8.13
CA LEU A 34 8.42 -1.87 -6.98
C LEU A 34 7.93 -3.31 -7.08
N LEU A 35 8.81 -4.27 -6.84
CA LEU A 35 8.46 -5.70 -6.86
C LEU A 35 8.07 -6.21 -5.46
N ASP A 36 7.02 -7.02 -5.35
CA ASP A 36 6.75 -7.80 -4.15
C ASP A 36 6.89 -9.30 -4.46
N TYR A 37 7.43 -10.05 -3.51
CA TYR A 37 7.72 -11.47 -3.70
C TYR A 37 7.82 -12.22 -2.38
N SER A 38 7.36 -13.47 -2.35
CA SER A 38 7.40 -14.31 -1.14
C SER A 38 8.20 -15.60 -1.30
N ALA A 39 8.34 -16.14 -2.50
CA ALA A 39 8.91 -17.48 -2.72
C ALA A 39 10.43 -17.56 -2.46
N GLY A 40 11.15 -16.43 -2.59
CA GLY A 40 12.61 -16.38 -2.51
C GLY A 40 13.11 -14.99 -2.18
N VAL A 41 14.44 -14.86 -2.08
CA VAL A 41 15.14 -13.58 -1.98
C VAL A 41 15.82 -13.33 -3.32
N ILE A 42 15.56 -12.17 -3.93
CA ILE A 42 16.12 -11.79 -5.23
C ILE A 42 17.31 -10.85 -4.97
N PRO A 43 18.50 -11.11 -5.53
CA PRO A 43 19.63 -10.18 -5.46
C PRO A 43 19.26 -8.79 -6.01
N ALA A 44 19.73 -7.73 -5.37
CA ALA A 44 19.42 -6.35 -5.76
C ALA A 44 19.81 -6.04 -7.22
N SER A 45 20.90 -6.62 -7.71
CA SER A 45 21.33 -6.47 -9.11
C SER A 45 20.28 -6.96 -10.11
N GLN A 46 19.57 -8.05 -9.81
CA GLN A 46 18.53 -8.61 -10.66
C GLN A 46 17.24 -7.77 -10.62
N ILE A 47 16.89 -7.21 -9.45
CA ILE A 47 15.76 -6.29 -9.32
C ILE A 47 16.00 -5.03 -10.18
N ARG A 48 17.21 -4.49 -10.13
CA ARG A 48 17.60 -3.35 -10.99
C ARG A 48 17.61 -3.73 -12.48
N ALA A 49 18.13 -4.90 -12.83
CA ALA A 49 18.14 -5.38 -14.21
C ALA A 49 16.73 -5.60 -14.79
N ALA A 50 15.75 -5.93 -13.92
CA ALA A 50 14.34 -6.01 -14.30
C ALA A 50 13.66 -4.63 -14.47
N GLY A 51 14.38 -3.52 -14.27
CA GLY A 51 13.87 -2.16 -14.41
C GLY A 51 13.08 -1.65 -13.21
N ALA A 52 13.10 -2.37 -12.08
CA ALA A 52 12.46 -1.92 -10.85
C ALA A 52 13.36 -0.96 -10.06
N VAL A 53 12.73 0.03 -9.42
CA VAL A 53 13.40 1.02 -8.56
C VAL A 53 13.49 0.57 -7.10
N GLY A 54 12.94 -0.59 -6.78
CA GLY A 54 12.93 -1.14 -5.43
C GLY A 54 12.00 -2.34 -5.25
N ALA A 55 11.74 -2.66 -4.00
CA ALA A 55 10.88 -3.77 -3.62
C ALA A 55 10.00 -3.47 -2.40
N ILE A 56 8.80 -4.03 -2.41
CA ILE A 56 7.89 -4.10 -1.26
C ILE A 56 8.12 -5.44 -0.57
N ARG A 57 8.55 -5.40 0.68
CA ARG A 57 9.13 -6.55 1.39
C ARG A 57 8.38 -6.87 2.66
N TYR A 58 8.16 -8.17 2.87
CA TYR A 58 7.34 -8.69 3.95
C TYR A 58 8.06 -8.64 5.30
N VAL A 59 7.52 -7.90 6.26
CA VAL A 59 7.91 -7.94 7.67
C VAL A 59 7.01 -8.88 8.47
N SER A 60 6.71 -10.05 7.90
CA SER A 60 5.80 -11.04 8.47
C SER A 60 6.42 -12.43 8.43
N ASP A 61 6.03 -13.31 9.35
CA ASP A 61 6.44 -14.71 9.32
C ASP A 61 5.80 -15.50 8.17
N ARG A 62 6.24 -16.74 8.03
CA ARG A 62 5.62 -17.75 7.19
C ARG A 62 4.46 -18.39 7.95
N ARG A 63 3.27 -18.41 7.37
CA ARG A 63 2.11 -19.12 7.94
C ARG A 63 2.26 -20.64 7.84
N PRO A 64 1.45 -21.43 8.57
CA PRO A 64 1.34 -22.88 8.35
C PRO A 64 1.09 -23.23 6.87
N GLY A 65 1.79 -24.24 6.36
CA GLY A 65 1.79 -24.60 4.93
C GLY A 65 2.52 -23.62 3.99
N GLY A 66 3.10 -22.54 4.53
CA GLY A 66 3.84 -21.51 3.79
C GLY A 66 5.36 -21.62 3.90
N THR A 67 5.92 -22.80 4.18
CA THR A 67 7.37 -23.00 4.38
C THR A 67 8.21 -22.59 3.17
N TRP A 68 7.63 -22.71 1.97
CA TRP A 68 8.19 -22.27 0.69
C TRP A 68 8.32 -20.75 0.54
N MET A 69 7.72 -19.95 1.44
CA MET A 69 7.79 -18.49 1.39
C MET A 69 9.14 -17.97 1.92
N LEU A 70 10.24 -18.35 1.25
CA LEU A 70 11.59 -18.06 1.71
C LEU A 70 11.89 -16.55 1.82
N GLY A 71 11.17 -15.72 1.06
CA GLY A 71 11.23 -14.26 1.11
C GLY A 71 10.47 -13.63 2.30
N LYS A 72 10.02 -14.42 3.28
CA LYS A 72 9.37 -13.95 4.50
C LYS A 72 10.13 -14.42 5.76
N PRO A 73 10.42 -13.53 6.74
CA PRO A 73 10.48 -12.07 6.61
C PRO A 73 11.76 -11.62 5.88
N ILE A 74 11.76 -10.38 5.38
CA ILE A 74 13.00 -9.73 4.95
C ILE A 74 14.05 -9.76 6.06
N GLN A 75 15.28 -10.09 5.69
CA GLN A 75 16.43 -10.15 6.61
C GLN A 75 17.31 -8.91 6.47
N LEU A 76 18.14 -8.65 7.48
CA LEU A 76 19.07 -7.52 7.46
C LEU A 76 20.05 -7.57 6.28
N GLY A 77 20.48 -8.77 5.86
CA GLY A 77 21.36 -8.96 4.70
C GLY A 77 20.70 -8.51 3.39
N GLU A 78 19.48 -8.98 3.11
CA GLU A 78 18.69 -8.55 1.95
C GLU A 78 18.45 -7.03 1.98
N ALA A 79 18.05 -6.48 3.13
CA ALA A 79 17.79 -5.06 3.24
C ALA A 79 19.05 -4.20 2.98
N ARG A 80 20.23 -4.67 3.41
CA ARG A 80 21.50 -3.99 3.09
C ARG A 80 21.86 -4.09 1.61
N ASP A 81 21.66 -5.25 0.99
CA ASP A 81 21.92 -5.44 -0.45
C ASP A 81 21.06 -4.53 -1.31
N LEU A 82 19.76 -4.42 -0.98
CA LEU A 82 18.85 -3.49 -1.65
C LEU A 82 19.30 -2.03 -1.47
N SER A 83 19.54 -1.59 -0.22
CA SER A 83 19.95 -0.21 0.08
C SER A 83 21.27 0.17 -0.57
N SER A 84 22.29 -0.70 -0.51
CA SER A 84 23.63 -0.42 -1.07
C SER A 84 23.62 -0.33 -2.60
N ASN A 85 22.64 -0.96 -3.25
CA ASN A 85 22.41 -0.85 -4.69
C ASN A 85 21.47 0.31 -5.08
N GLY A 86 21.12 1.17 -4.12
CA GLY A 86 20.26 2.35 -4.35
C GLY A 86 18.78 2.03 -4.53
N LEU A 87 18.35 0.81 -4.24
CA LEU A 87 16.96 0.38 -4.38
C LEU A 87 16.10 0.83 -3.20
N LYS A 88 14.85 1.21 -3.47
CA LYS A 88 13.88 1.55 -2.44
C LYS A 88 13.35 0.30 -1.75
N ILE A 89 13.15 0.39 -0.45
CA ILE A 89 12.57 -0.67 0.37
C ILE A 89 11.31 -0.13 1.02
N VAL A 90 10.18 -0.80 0.77
CA VAL A 90 8.90 -0.52 1.44
C VAL A 90 8.51 -1.76 2.23
N SER A 91 8.04 -1.59 3.47
CA SER A 91 7.60 -2.72 4.28
C SER A 91 6.10 -3.00 4.11
N CYS A 92 5.72 -4.27 3.97
CA CYS A 92 4.34 -4.72 4.02
C CYS A 92 4.18 -5.89 5.02
N TYR A 93 2.95 -6.13 5.48
CA TYR A 93 2.65 -7.23 6.40
C TYR A 93 1.50 -8.07 5.87
N GLN A 94 1.72 -9.38 5.81
CA GLN A 94 0.66 -10.36 5.60
C GLN A 94 1.12 -11.72 6.12
N PHE A 95 0.43 -12.26 7.11
CA PHE A 95 0.69 -13.60 7.63
C PHE A 95 -0.27 -14.61 6.99
N GLY A 96 -1.57 -14.48 7.24
CA GLY A 96 -2.63 -15.38 6.81
C GLY A 96 -3.18 -15.12 5.39
N LYS A 97 -4.12 -15.98 4.98
CA LYS A 97 -4.82 -15.88 3.69
C LYS A 97 -6.19 -16.59 3.75
N GLY A 98 -7.19 -16.06 3.07
CA GLY A 98 -8.52 -16.69 2.96
C GLY A 98 -9.20 -16.79 4.33
N SER A 99 -9.54 -18.00 4.76
CA SER A 99 -10.15 -18.27 6.07
C SER A 99 -9.26 -17.96 7.27
N THR A 100 -7.97 -17.68 7.05
CA THR A 100 -7.01 -17.29 8.09
C THR A 100 -6.55 -15.84 7.95
N SER A 101 -7.28 -15.01 7.19
CA SER A 101 -6.88 -13.62 6.94
C SER A 101 -6.70 -12.82 8.25
N ASP A 102 -5.60 -12.08 8.34
CA ASP A 102 -5.13 -11.39 9.55
C ASP A 102 -6.19 -10.46 10.19
N TRP A 103 -7.08 -9.90 9.37
CA TRP A 103 -8.11 -8.96 9.81
C TRP A 103 -9.33 -9.62 10.46
N LEU A 104 -9.52 -10.94 10.31
CA LEU A 104 -10.71 -11.64 10.80
C LEU A 104 -10.84 -11.61 12.33
N GLY A 105 -9.73 -11.50 13.07
CA GLY A 105 -9.75 -11.37 14.53
C GLY A 105 -9.94 -9.94 15.04
N GLY A 106 -10.28 -8.98 14.17
CA GLY A 106 -10.59 -7.60 14.54
C GLY A 106 -9.43 -6.87 15.23
N ALA A 107 -9.76 -6.03 16.22
CA ALA A 107 -8.78 -5.16 16.89
C ALA A 107 -7.65 -5.94 17.59
N ALA A 108 -7.98 -7.06 18.24
CA ALA A 108 -6.98 -7.88 18.94
C ALA A 108 -5.95 -8.47 17.98
N ALA A 109 -6.41 -9.01 16.85
CA ALA A 109 -5.52 -9.50 15.80
C ALA A 109 -4.69 -8.37 15.19
N GLY A 110 -5.30 -7.20 14.95
CA GLY A 110 -4.59 -6.02 14.47
C GLY A 110 -3.40 -5.63 15.35
N VAL A 111 -3.59 -5.57 16.67
CA VAL A 111 -2.51 -5.27 17.63
C VAL A 111 -1.43 -6.36 17.62
N GLN A 112 -1.82 -7.64 17.58
CA GLN A 112 -0.88 -8.76 17.54
C GLN A 112 -0.02 -8.72 16.28
N HIS A 113 -0.64 -8.57 15.12
CA HIS A 113 0.05 -8.52 13.83
C HIS A 113 0.94 -7.28 13.70
N ALA A 114 0.49 -6.11 14.16
CA ALA A 114 1.29 -4.89 14.16
C ALA A 114 2.53 -5.01 15.05
N LYS A 115 2.39 -5.57 16.27
CA LYS A 115 3.54 -5.85 17.14
C LYS A 115 4.53 -6.83 16.51
N ARG A 116 4.02 -7.85 15.80
CA ARG A 116 4.89 -8.79 15.10
C ARG A 116 5.60 -8.13 13.92
N ALA A 117 4.90 -7.32 13.14
CA ALA A 117 5.49 -6.53 12.05
C ALA A 117 6.68 -5.69 12.54
N TRP A 118 6.47 -4.98 13.66
CA TRP A 118 7.51 -4.17 14.31
C TRP A 118 8.72 -4.98 14.76
N SER A 119 8.51 -6.22 15.23
CA SER A 119 9.59 -7.13 15.62
C SER A 119 10.40 -7.65 14.43
N CYS A 120 9.75 -7.86 13.28
CA CYS A 120 10.40 -8.39 12.07
C CYS A 120 11.09 -7.30 11.23
N MET A 121 10.85 -6.02 11.52
CA MET A 121 11.44 -4.92 10.75
C MET A 121 12.96 -4.83 10.96
N PRO A 122 13.78 -4.82 9.89
CA PRO A 122 15.24 -4.75 10.00
C PRO A 122 15.68 -3.34 10.46
N ARG A 123 15.96 -3.17 11.75
CA ARG A 123 16.12 -1.85 12.40
C ARG A 123 17.39 -1.04 12.05
N ARG A 124 18.24 -1.50 11.12
CA ARG A 124 19.54 -0.86 10.80
C ARG A 124 20.02 -1.08 9.35
N ALA A 125 19.11 -1.15 8.39
CA ALA A 125 19.45 -1.38 6.97
C ALA A 125 19.64 -0.10 6.14
N VAL A 126 19.18 1.05 6.65
CA VAL A 126 19.25 2.34 5.98
C VAL A 126 20.10 3.27 6.84
N ARG A 127 21.39 3.38 6.52
CA ARG A 127 22.30 4.42 6.99
C ARG A 127 23.13 4.86 5.80
#